data_AF-X1PP19-F1
#
_entry.id   AF-X1PP19-F1
#
_cell.length_a   1.000
_cell.length_b   1.000
_cell.length_c   1.000
_cell.angle_alpha   90.00
_cell.angle_beta   90.00
_cell.angle_gamma   90.00
#
_symmetry.space_group_name_H-M   'P 1'
#
loop_
_entity.id
_entity.type
_entity.pdbx_description
1 polymer ?
#
loop_
_entity_poly.entity_id
_entity_poly.type
_entity_poly.pdbx_seq_one_letter_code
_entity_poly.pdbx_strand_id
1 'polypeptide(L)'
;MKETINKKMKEASVLLIAAAMVLSTVAVTADTNDQSPTFISAGADYILHPQQTNVFDPDWLHFDDGTNADAVGLANGGRFEFAIRLTPDELADWSGYNISTVRHHHGWSKGNPFLMAGTIKIYGEGTSTEPGSLITSEPFEVTENDWFDVKLSEPVLIAGDEDIWVSVHVTHYAGQYPAGCDDGPMIKGKGGWIYLLGIWEEIGAIGYNVNWNIWVKLKAPSDPPEKPETPD
;
A
#
# COMPACT_ATOMS: atom_id res chain seq x y z
N MET A 1 -13.02 32.94 -36.57
CA MET A 1 -13.72 32.69 -35.31
C MET A 1 -12.88 31.71 -34.48
N LYS A 2 -11.66 32.16 -34.14
CA LYS A 2 -10.52 31.42 -33.60
C LYS A 2 -10.08 32.05 -32.27
N GLU A 3 -11.02 32.42 -31.43
CA GLU A 3 -10.78 33.01 -30.11
C GLU A 3 -12.12 33.09 -29.38
N THR A 4 -12.14 32.78 -28.08
CA THR A 4 -13.33 32.52 -27.22
C THR A 4 -13.81 31.07 -27.40
N ILE A 5 -13.57 30.07 -26.54
CA ILE A 5 -13.56 30.06 -25.07
C ILE A 5 -12.56 28.97 -24.61
N ASN A 6 -11.33 29.39 -24.39
CA ASN A 6 -10.40 28.69 -23.51
C ASN A 6 -10.79 29.13 -22.08
N LYS A 7 -11.49 28.28 -21.30
CA LYS A 7 -11.56 28.24 -19.80
C LYS A 7 -12.77 27.40 -19.33
N LYS A 8 -12.49 26.36 -18.51
CA LYS A 8 -13.36 25.36 -17.83
C LYS A 8 -13.53 24.05 -18.63
N MET A 9 -13.10 22.86 -18.22
CA MET A 9 -12.48 22.36 -16.97
C MET A 9 -11.52 21.20 -17.28
N LYS A 10 -10.51 21.04 -16.42
CA LYS A 10 -9.75 19.80 -16.17
C LYS A 10 -10.74 18.69 -15.79
N GLU A 11 -10.54 17.45 -16.25
CA GLU A 11 -10.60 16.21 -15.47
C GLU A 11 -10.67 14.93 -16.33
N ALA A 12 -10.00 13.89 -15.79
CA ALA A 12 -10.07 12.46 -16.10
C ALA A 12 -9.50 11.95 -17.44
N SER A 13 -8.21 11.58 -17.40
CA SER A 13 -7.55 10.68 -18.34
C SER A 13 -8.19 9.28 -18.28
N VAL A 14 -8.80 8.82 -19.37
CA VAL A 14 -9.24 7.43 -19.55
C VAL A 14 -8.24 6.76 -20.49
N LEU A 15 -7.45 5.81 -19.97
CA LEU A 15 -6.49 5.04 -20.77
C LEU A 15 -7.00 3.60 -20.93
N LEU A 16 -7.17 3.18 -22.18
CA LEU A 16 -7.56 1.83 -22.60
C LEU A 16 -6.28 1.09 -23.02
N ILE A 17 -5.97 -0.09 -22.47
CA ILE A 17 -4.83 -0.91 -22.96
C ILE A 17 -5.27 -2.35 -23.22
N ALA A 18 -5.11 -2.77 -24.48
CA ALA A 18 -5.12 -4.15 -24.93
C ALA A 18 -3.67 -4.66 -25.01
N ALA A 19 -3.38 -5.86 -24.52
CA ALA A 19 -2.09 -6.52 -24.69
C ALA A 19 -2.29 -7.89 -25.35
N ALA A 20 -1.73 -8.07 -26.54
CA ALA A 20 -1.66 -9.33 -27.26
C ALA A 20 -0.20 -9.80 -27.30
N MET A 21 0.09 -11.04 -26.89
CA MET A 21 1.14 -11.89 -27.46
C MET A 21 0.90 -13.38 -27.17
N VAL A 22 0.42 -14.14 -28.17
CA VAL A 22 0.95 -15.48 -28.51
C VAL A 22 0.80 -15.65 -30.03
N LEU A 23 1.92 -15.88 -30.73
CA LEU A 23 1.92 -16.38 -32.11
C LEU A 23 1.78 -17.91 -32.06
N SER A 24 0.56 -18.41 -32.24
CA SER A 24 0.31 -19.76 -32.75
C SER A 24 -0.99 -19.75 -33.57
N THR A 25 -0.91 -20.22 -34.81
CA THR A 25 -2.00 -20.22 -35.77
C THR A 25 -3.00 -21.33 -35.46
N VAL A 26 -4.13 -21.01 -34.83
CA VAL A 26 -5.39 -21.74 -35.00
C VAL A 26 -6.54 -20.74 -34.86
N ALA A 27 -7.39 -20.64 -35.88
CA ALA A 27 -8.62 -19.86 -35.81
C ALA A 27 -9.54 -20.49 -34.76
N VAL A 28 -9.79 -19.78 -33.65
CA VAL A 28 -10.83 -20.11 -32.69
C VAL A 28 -11.70 -18.87 -32.53
N THR A 29 -12.99 -19.06 -32.80
CA THR A 29 -14.06 -18.07 -32.71
C THR A 29 -14.12 -17.46 -31.32
N ALA A 30 -14.14 -16.13 -31.24
CA ALA A 30 -14.22 -15.38 -29.99
C ALA A 30 -15.51 -15.72 -29.22
N ASP A 31 -15.35 -16.19 -27.99
CA ASP A 31 -16.39 -16.18 -26.96
C ASP A 31 -16.19 -14.91 -26.12
N THR A 32 -17.23 -14.08 -26.05
CA THR A 32 -17.19 -12.67 -25.62
C THR A 32 -17.47 -12.52 -24.13
N ASN A 33 -16.59 -13.01 -23.26
CA ASN A 33 -16.66 -12.69 -21.84
C ASN A 33 -15.26 -12.59 -21.22
N ASP A 34 -14.55 -11.52 -21.60
CA ASP A 34 -13.30 -11.10 -20.96
C ASP A 34 -13.63 -10.01 -19.94
N GLN A 35 -13.73 -10.39 -18.67
CA GLN A 35 -13.85 -9.47 -17.53
C GLN A 35 -12.51 -9.49 -16.79
N SER A 36 -11.49 -8.87 -17.38
CA SER A 36 -10.20 -8.65 -16.72
C SER A 36 -10.28 -7.41 -15.80
N PRO A 37 -9.68 -7.43 -14.60
CA PRO A 37 -9.74 -6.32 -13.66
C PRO A 37 -8.95 -5.12 -14.17
N THR A 38 -9.53 -3.92 -14.07
CA THR A 38 -8.89 -2.63 -14.40
C THR A 38 -8.76 -1.79 -13.13
N PHE A 39 -7.68 -1.01 -12.99
CA PHE A 39 -7.50 -0.06 -11.89
C PHE A 39 -7.85 1.36 -12.34
N ILE A 40 -8.39 2.18 -11.44
CA ILE A 40 -8.66 3.61 -11.68
C ILE A 40 -8.25 4.41 -10.43
N SER A 41 -7.76 5.64 -10.62
CA SER A 41 -7.37 6.56 -9.54
C SER A 41 -8.41 7.67 -9.33
N ALA A 42 -8.33 8.32 -8.19
CA ALA A 42 -9.27 9.31 -7.71
C ALA A 42 -8.61 10.69 -7.64
N GLY A 43 -8.39 11.32 -8.80
CA GLY A 43 -7.84 12.69 -8.84
C GLY A 43 -8.64 13.63 -7.94
N ALA A 44 -8.02 14.17 -6.89
CA ALA A 44 -8.65 15.02 -5.90
C ALA A 44 -8.24 16.49 -6.07
N ASP A 45 -9.24 17.38 -6.17
CA ASP A 45 -9.09 18.82 -6.06
C ASP A 45 -8.74 19.23 -4.62
N TYR A 46 -7.63 19.96 -4.47
CA TYR A 46 -6.96 20.27 -3.21
C TYR A 46 -7.70 21.34 -2.37
N ILE A 47 -8.08 21.02 -1.12
CA ILE A 47 -8.40 22.01 -0.08
C ILE A 47 -7.18 22.12 0.86
N LEU A 48 -6.52 23.28 0.85
CA LEU A 48 -5.42 23.63 1.76
C LEU A 48 -5.91 23.65 3.22
N HIS A 49 -5.55 22.64 4.01
CA HIS A 49 -5.48 22.77 5.46
C HIS A 49 -4.08 23.27 5.87
N PRO A 50 -3.99 24.21 6.82
CA PRO A 50 -2.73 24.87 7.17
C PRO A 50 -1.72 23.90 7.82
N GLN A 51 -0.56 23.81 7.18
CA GLN A 51 0.75 23.30 7.61
C GLN A 51 0.82 22.82 9.07
N GLN A 52 0.68 21.51 9.28
CA GLN A 52 1.26 20.86 10.45
C GLN A 52 2.73 20.61 10.13
N THR A 53 3.60 21.15 10.98
CA THR A 53 5.05 20.94 10.92
C THR A 53 5.36 19.45 10.88
N ASN A 54 6.04 18.98 9.83
CA ASN A 54 6.59 17.62 9.75
C ASN A 54 7.42 17.32 10.99
N VAL A 55 6.81 16.62 11.95
CA VAL A 55 7.55 15.89 12.97
C VAL A 55 7.91 14.58 12.30
N PHE A 56 9.14 14.47 11.79
CA PHE A 56 9.74 13.16 11.57
C PHE A 56 9.73 12.47 12.94
N ASP A 57 8.81 11.53 13.13
CA ASP A 57 8.85 10.62 14.26
C ASP A 57 9.85 9.53 13.86
N PRO A 58 11.07 9.51 14.41
CA PRO A 58 12.16 8.62 13.97
C PRO A 58 11.82 7.14 14.14
N ASP A 59 10.70 6.82 14.79
CA ASP A 59 10.21 5.49 15.02
C ASP A 59 9.47 4.89 13.81
N TRP A 60 9.22 5.63 12.71
CA TRP A 60 8.49 5.10 11.55
C TRP A 60 9.39 4.88 10.33
N LEU A 61 9.31 3.69 9.73
CA LEU A 61 9.85 3.42 8.39
C LEU A 61 8.73 3.40 7.35
N HIS A 62 8.95 4.10 6.24
CA HIS A 62 8.05 4.20 5.10
C HIS A 62 8.79 4.69 3.85
N PHE A 63 8.12 4.62 2.70
CA PHE A 63 8.68 5.05 1.40
C PHE A 63 7.99 6.28 0.79
N ASP A 64 6.79 6.64 1.27
CA ASP A 64 6.10 7.86 0.84
C ASP A 64 6.65 9.13 1.53
N ASP A 65 6.13 10.28 1.12
CA ASP A 65 6.58 11.60 1.57
C ASP A 65 5.87 12.14 2.83
N GLY A 66 5.02 11.35 3.49
CA GLY A 66 4.23 11.80 4.62
C GLY A 66 2.78 12.16 4.28
N THR A 67 2.46 12.31 2.99
CA THR A 67 1.19 12.86 2.50
C THR A 67 0.47 11.85 1.62
N ASN A 68 -0.82 11.66 1.87
CA ASN A 68 -1.67 10.93 0.93
C ASN A 68 -2.08 11.87 -0.22
N ALA A 69 -1.76 11.51 -1.45
CA ALA A 69 -2.06 12.30 -2.66
C ALA A 69 -3.22 11.72 -3.48
N ASP A 70 -3.35 10.39 -3.54
CA ASP A 70 -4.40 9.68 -4.28
C ASP A 70 -4.75 8.37 -3.55
N ALA A 71 -5.68 7.59 -4.09
CA ALA A 71 -5.95 6.23 -3.66
C ALA A 71 -6.32 5.32 -4.84
N VAL A 72 -5.95 4.05 -4.73
CA VAL A 72 -6.14 3.02 -5.77
C VAL A 72 -7.16 1.97 -5.33
N GLY A 73 -7.97 1.54 -6.29
CA GLY A 73 -8.92 0.44 -6.16
C GLY A 73 -9.22 -0.21 -7.51
N LEU A 74 -9.81 -1.39 -7.47
CA LEU A 74 -10.30 -2.12 -8.64
C LEU A 74 -11.59 -1.47 -9.17
N ALA A 75 -11.69 -1.30 -10.48
CA ALA A 75 -12.84 -0.67 -11.14
C ALA A 75 -14.18 -1.33 -10.76
N ASN A 76 -14.20 -2.66 -10.68
CA ASN A 76 -15.38 -3.45 -10.35
C ASN A 76 -15.44 -3.88 -8.88
N GLY A 77 -14.54 -3.35 -8.03
CA GLY A 77 -14.31 -3.92 -6.71
C GLY A 77 -13.63 -5.29 -6.79
N GLY A 78 -13.55 -5.95 -5.64
CA GLY A 78 -12.88 -7.23 -5.49
C GLY A 78 -11.80 -7.18 -4.41
N ARG A 79 -10.84 -8.09 -4.53
CA ARG A 79 -9.84 -8.36 -3.50
C ARG A 79 -8.43 -8.25 -4.06
N PHE A 80 -7.57 -7.54 -3.34
CA PHE A 80 -6.15 -7.41 -3.65
C PHE A 80 -5.35 -7.16 -2.37
N GLU A 81 -4.03 -7.25 -2.45
CA GLU A 81 -3.11 -6.76 -1.41
C GLU A 81 -2.21 -5.70 -2.00
N PHE A 82 -1.89 -4.66 -1.24
CA PHE A 82 -0.86 -3.69 -1.57
C PHE A 82 0.18 -3.66 -0.46
N ALA A 83 1.45 -3.54 -0.81
CA ALA A 83 2.53 -3.80 0.12
C ALA A 83 3.76 -2.93 -0.12
N ILE A 84 4.50 -2.70 0.96
CA ILE A 84 5.88 -2.23 0.92
C ILE A 84 6.82 -3.40 1.26
N ARG A 85 8.03 -3.35 0.70
CA ARG A 85 9.13 -4.26 1.01
C ARG A 85 10.26 -3.48 1.67
N LEU A 86 10.52 -3.78 2.93
CA LEU A 86 11.66 -3.29 3.70
C LEU A 86 12.81 -4.26 3.50
N THR A 87 13.92 -3.79 2.93
CA THR A 87 15.08 -4.62 2.63
C THR A 87 16.16 -4.44 3.71
N PRO A 88 17.27 -5.20 3.69
CA PRO A 88 18.39 -4.95 4.58
C PRO A 88 18.92 -3.49 4.51
N ASP A 89 18.76 -2.79 3.39
CA ASP A 89 19.08 -1.35 3.29
C ASP A 89 18.34 -0.50 4.32
N GLU A 90 17.08 -0.84 4.61
CA GLU A 90 16.22 -0.14 5.57
C GLU A 90 16.34 -0.72 6.98
N LEU A 91 16.66 -2.02 7.10
CA LEU A 91 16.50 -2.78 8.35
C LEU A 91 17.80 -3.02 9.13
N ALA A 92 18.98 -2.88 8.53
CA ALA A 92 20.25 -3.25 9.15
C ALA A 92 20.51 -2.55 10.50
N ASP A 93 20.20 -1.25 10.59
CA ASP A 93 20.40 -0.45 11.82
C ASP A 93 19.36 -0.76 12.92
N TRP A 94 18.34 -1.55 12.61
CA TRP A 94 17.22 -1.88 13.51
C TRP A 94 17.23 -3.33 13.97
N SER A 95 18.36 -4.04 13.79
CA SER A 95 18.51 -5.40 14.30
C SER A 95 18.18 -5.46 15.80
N GLY A 96 17.29 -6.40 16.17
CA GLY A 96 16.80 -6.58 17.54
C GLY A 96 15.60 -5.69 17.93
N TYR A 97 15.20 -4.72 17.09
CA TYR A 97 13.95 -3.98 17.26
C TYR A 97 12.76 -4.83 16.82
N ASN A 98 11.56 -4.38 17.17
CA ASN A 98 10.32 -4.99 16.68
C ASN A 98 9.47 -3.98 15.91
N ILE A 99 8.79 -4.45 14.86
CA ILE A 99 7.63 -3.77 14.28
C ILE A 99 6.46 -4.01 15.21
N SER A 100 5.88 -2.96 15.78
CA SER A 100 4.77 -3.06 16.74
C SER A 100 3.42 -2.56 16.21
N THR A 101 3.45 -1.74 15.17
CA THR A 101 2.25 -1.09 14.64
C THR A 101 2.44 -0.87 13.16
N VAL A 102 1.40 -1.10 12.38
CA VAL A 102 1.35 -0.71 10.97
C VAL A 102 0.37 0.43 10.83
N ARG A 103 0.83 1.55 10.31
CA ARG A 103 -0.01 2.66 9.90
C ARG A 103 -0.29 2.53 8.42
N HIS A 104 -1.53 2.73 8.02
CA HIS A 104 -1.85 2.87 6.60
C HIS A 104 -2.87 3.97 6.40
N HIS A 105 -2.80 4.65 5.26
CA HIS A 105 -3.88 5.54 4.84
C HIS A 105 -4.96 4.71 4.14
N HIS A 106 -6.17 4.75 4.69
CA HIS A 106 -7.32 4.19 4.01
C HIS A 106 -7.94 5.26 3.11
N GLY A 107 -8.03 4.94 1.83
CA GLY A 107 -8.44 5.90 0.82
C GLY A 107 -9.95 6.17 0.72
N TRP A 108 -10.30 6.74 -0.43
CA TRP A 108 -11.54 7.44 -0.71
C TRP A 108 -12.71 6.53 -1.10
N SER A 109 -13.94 6.99 -0.86
CA SER A 109 -15.18 6.40 -1.40
C SER A 109 -16.05 7.49 -2.01
N LYS A 110 -16.62 7.22 -3.20
CA LYS A 110 -17.68 8.06 -3.78
C LYS A 110 -19.01 7.79 -3.07
N GLY A 111 -19.18 8.32 -1.86
CA GLY A 111 -20.43 8.26 -1.09
C GLY A 111 -20.20 7.93 0.38
N ASN A 112 -20.84 8.69 1.27
CA ASN A 112 -20.75 8.59 2.72
C ASN A 112 -21.90 7.72 3.29
N PRO A 113 -21.72 6.96 4.38
CA PRO A 113 -20.49 6.35 4.92
C PRO A 113 -20.29 4.91 4.41
N PHE A 114 -19.07 4.40 4.50
CA PHE A 114 -18.76 2.99 4.20
C PHE A 114 -17.88 2.41 5.31
N LEU A 115 -18.14 1.16 5.67
CA LEU A 115 -17.27 0.36 6.53
C LEU A 115 -16.42 -0.51 5.62
N MET A 116 -15.10 -0.46 5.80
CA MET A 116 -14.22 -1.44 5.18
C MET A 116 -13.47 -2.23 6.26
N ALA A 117 -13.53 -3.54 6.13
CA ALA A 117 -12.69 -4.46 6.88
C ALA A 117 -11.51 -4.90 6.02
N GLY A 118 -10.36 -5.02 6.64
CA GLY A 118 -9.14 -5.49 5.99
C GLY A 118 -8.28 -6.30 6.95
N THR A 119 -7.11 -6.66 6.47
CA THR A 119 -6.12 -7.39 7.27
C THR A 119 -4.73 -6.88 6.94
N ILE A 120 -4.01 -6.41 7.95
CA ILE A 120 -2.57 -6.23 7.84
C ILE A 120 -1.94 -7.61 7.82
N LYS A 121 -1.04 -7.88 6.88
CA LYS A 121 -0.24 -9.10 6.83
C LYS A 121 1.23 -8.76 6.69
N ILE A 122 2.05 -9.37 7.53
CA ILE A 122 3.51 -9.25 7.46
C ILE A 122 4.09 -10.59 7.05
N TYR A 123 4.89 -10.59 6.01
CA TYR A 123 5.60 -11.75 5.50
C TYR A 123 7.11 -11.57 5.66
N GLY A 124 7.82 -12.69 5.82
CA GLY A 124 9.28 -12.68 5.85
C GLY A 124 9.90 -12.66 4.46
N GLU A 125 11.22 -12.85 4.42
CA GLU A 125 11.99 -12.94 3.18
C GLU A 125 11.52 -14.11 2.30
N GLY A 126 11.35 -13.81 1.01
CA GLY A 126 11.11 -14.81 -0.04
C GLY A 126 12.14 -14.64 -1.15
N THR A 127 11.72 -13.95 -2.21
CA THR A 127 12.59 -13.54 -3.32
C THR A 127 12.53 -12.03 -3.49
N SER A 128 13.28 -11.51 -4.47
CA SER A 128 13.23 -10.08 -4.80
C SER A 128 11.88 -9.61 -5.36
N THR A 129 10.99 -10.53 -5.73
CA THR A 129 9.69 -10.22 -6.37
C THR A 129 8.50 -10.85 -5.68
N GLU A 130 8.72 -11.68 -4.66
CA GLU A 130 7.65 -12.39 -3.96
C GLU A 130 8.00 -12.51 -2.46
N PRO A 131 7.07 -12.23 -1.54
CA PRO A 131 7.28 -12.44 -0.11
C PRO A 131 7.43 -13.93 0.23
N GLY A 132 8.03 -14.20 1.38
CA GLY A 132 8.13 -15.53 1.96
C GLY A 132 6.89 -15.94 2.75
N SER A 133 7.13 -16.67 3.83
CA SER A 133 6.06 -17.16 4.70
C SER A 133 5.39 -16.00 5.46
N LEU A 134 4.08 -16.11 5.69
CA LEU A 134 3.34 -15.21 6.56
C LEU A 134 3.86 -15.33 7.99
N ILE A 135 4.27 -14.21 8.59
CA ILE A 135 4.72 -14.11 9.99
C ILE A 135 3.53 -13.82 10.90
N THR A 136 2.74 -12.79 10.57
CA THR A 136 1.58 -12.38 11.38
C THR A 136 0.50 -11.74 10.51
N SER A 137 -0.73 -11.73 11.03
CA SER A 137 -1.87 -11.06 10.41
C SER A 137 -2.78 -10.44 11.48
N GLU A 138 -3.18 -9.19 11.28
CA GLU A 138 -4.02 -8.44 12.22
C GLU A 138 -5.23 -7.85 11.48
N PRO A 139 -6.48 -8.18 11.88
CA PRO A 139 -7.66 -7.60 11.26
C PRO A 139 -7.82 -6.13 11.67
N PHE A 140 -8.48 -5.36 10.82
CA PHE A 140 -8.86 -3.99 11.15
C PHE A 140 -10.19 -3.62 10.49
N GLU A 141 -10.81 -2.56 11.02
CA GLU A 141 -11.99 -1.92 10.45
C GLU A 141 -11.79 -0.40 10.42
N VAL A 142 -12.22 0.22 9.33
CA VAL A 142 -12.10 1.66 9.09
C VAL A 142 -13.41 2.22 8.53
N THR A 143 -13.74 3.45 8.92
CA THR A 143 -14.98 4.14 8.51
C THR A 143 -14.75 5.53 7.94
N GLU A 144 -13.49 5.99 7.94
CA GLU A 144 -13.10 7.33 7.52
C GLU A 144 -11.97 7.23 6.49
N ASN A 145 -11.81 8.28 5.68
CA ASN A 145 -10.72 8.40 4.72
C ASN A 145 -9.58 9.16 5.41
N ASP A 146 -8.71 8.44 6.11
CA ASP A 146 -7.63 9.00 6.93
C ASP A 146 -6.53 7.93 7.20
N TRP A 147 -5.54 8.29 8.00
CA TRP A 147 -4.52 7.40 8.55
C TRP A 147 -5.05 6.57 9.71
N PHE A 148 -4.73 5.28 9.70
CA PHE A 148 -5.12 4.32 10.74
C PHE A 148 -3.95 3.51 11.24
N ASP A 149 -3.84 3.43 12.57
CA ASP A 149 -2.83 2.64 13.26
C ASP A 149 -3.42 1.28 13.68
N VAL A 150 -2.86 0.22 13.13
CA VAL A 150 -3.19 -1.17 13.48
C VAL A 150 -2.06 -1.72 14.34
N LYS A 151 -2.32 -1.87 15.64
CA LYS A 151 -1.36 -2.46 16.57
C LYS A 151 -1.32 -3.97 16.38
N LEU A 152 -0.12 -4.52 16.21
CA LEU A 152 0.07 -5.97 16.10
C LEU A 152 -0.09 -6.61 17.48
N SER A 153 -0.88 -7.68 17.55
CA SER A 153 -0.96 -8.55 18.73
C SER A 153 0.39 -9.22 19.03
N GLU A 154 1.07 -9.68 17.99
CA GLU A 154 2.42 -10.23 18.03
C GLU A 154 3.38 -9.32 17.25
N PRO A 155 4.22 -8.51 17.94
CA PRO A 155 5.25 -7.71 17.29
C PRO A 155 6.23 -8.56 16.49
N VAL A 156 6.70 -8.04 15.35
CA VAL A 156 7.61 -8.77 14.44
C VAL A 156 9.04 -8.34 14.70
N LEU A 157 9.92 -9.27 15.07
CA LEU A 157 11.34 -9.03 15.27
C LEU A 157 12.02 -8.66 13.94
N ILE A 158 12.90 -7.67 13.99
CA ILE A 158 13.76 -7.29 12.88
C ILE A 158 15.12 -7.97 13.08
N ALA A 159 15.47 -8.90 12.19
CA ALA A 159 16.80 -9.52 12.17
C ALA A 159 17.86 -8.52 11.65
N GLY A 160 17.49 -7.70 10.66
CA GLY A 160 18.32 -6.66 10.06
C GLY A 160 19.01 -7.07 8.76
N ASP A 161 19.07 -8.36 8.46
CA ASP A 161 19.73 -8.95 7.29
C ASP A 161 18.76 -9.70 6.34
N GLU A 162 17.47 -9.71 6.65
CA GLU A 162 16.40 -10.32 5.86
C GLU A 162 15.35 -9.28 5.47
N ASP A 163 14.68 -9.49 4.33
CA ASP A 163 13.52 -8.68 3.94
C ASP A 163 12.32 -8.87 4.87
N ILE A 164 11.54 -7.80 5.04
CA ILE A 164 10.18 -7.86 5.60
C ILE A 164 9.21 -7.20 4.63
N TRP A 165 8.12 -7.90 4.32
CA TRP A 165 7.03 -7.38 3.50
C TRP A 165 5.85 -7.03 4.39
N VAL A 166 5.34 -5.81 4.28
CA VAL A 166 4.17 -5.35 5.03
C VAL A 166 3.08 -4.98 4.05
N SER A 167 1.95 -5.68 4.16
CA SER A 167 0.84 -5.57 3.22
C SER A 167 -0.48 -5.30 3.90
N VAL A 168 -1.39 -4.71 3.13
CA VAL A 168 -2.78 -4.50 3.50
C VAL A 168 -3.62 -5.29 2.51
N HIS A 169 -4.30 -6.32 3.01
CA HIS A 169 -5.24 -7.13 2.25
C HIS A 169 -6.67 -6.58 2.43
N VAL A 170 -7.33 -6.25 1.33
CA VAL A 170 -8.63 -5.58 1.34
C VAL A 170 -9.62 -6.25 0.40
N THR A 171 -10.91 -6.15 0.72
CA THR A 171 -12.01 -6.41 -0.21
C THR A 171 -12.90 -5.19 -0.26
N HIS A 172 -13.17 -4.67 -1.46
CA HIS A 172 -13.91 -3.44 -1.63
C HIS A 172 -14.94 -3.55 -2.77
N TYR A 173 -15.93 -2.67 -2.77
CA TYR A 173 -16.93 -2.54 -3.83
C TYR A 173 -16.43 -1.61 -4.95
N ALA A 174 -17.06 -1.70 -6.12
CA ALA A 174 -16.85 -0.76 -7.20
C ALA A 174 -17.07 0.69 -6.72
N GLY A 175 -16.17 1.60 -7.10
CA GLY A 175 -16.21 3.01 -6.67
C GLY A 175 -15.59 3.31 -5.31
N GLN A 176 -14.95 2.32 -4.67
CA GLN A 176 -14.12 2.47 -3.47
C GLN A 176 -12.63 2.30 -3.83
N TYR A 177 -11.78 3.07 -3.15
CA TYR A 177 -10.34 3.15 -3.43
C TYR A 177 -9.56 2.99 -2.14
N PRO A 178 -9.36 1.76 -1.66
CA PRO A 178 -8.88 1.53 -0.30
C PRO A 178 -7.38 1.78 -0.09
N ALA A 179 -6.56 1.77 -1.15
CA ALA A 179 -5.11 1.84 -1.05
C ALA A 179 -4.60 3.26 -1.24
N GLY A 180 -4.35 4.00 -0.15
CA GLY A 180 -3.75 5.33 -0.20
C GLY A 180 -2.32 5.33 -0.74
N CYS A 181 -1.98 6.34 -1.53
CA CYS A 181 -0.63 6.50 -2.10
C CYS A 181 -0.21 7.97 -2.21
N ASP A 182 1.11 8.18 -2.32
CA ASP A 182 1.72 9.49 -2.60
C ASP A 182 1.64 9.89 -4.09
N ASP A 183 2.26 11.02 -4.45
CA ASP A 183 2.36 11.51 -5.84
C ASP A 183 3.63 11.00 -6.56
N GLY A 184 4.40 10.12 -5.90
CA GLY A 184 5.64 9.56 -6.41
C GLY A 184 6.88 10.47 -6.34
N PRO A 185 7.99 10.04 -6.97
CA PRO A 185 8.14 8.82 -7.75
C PRO A 185 8.21 7.55 -6.88
N MET A 186 7.74 6.43 -7.45
CA MET A 186 7.84 5.12 -6.80
C MET A 186 9.31 4.71 -6.61
N ILE A 187 9.62 4.19 -5.43
CA ILE A 187 10.90 3.56 -5.15
C ILE A 187 10.82 2.09 -5.57
N LYS A 188 11.51 1.77 -6.67
CA LYS A 188 11.52 0.42 -7.25
C LYS A 188 12.07 -0.62 -6.28
N GLY A 189 11.47 -1.80 -6.31
CA GLY A 189 11.73 -2.93 -5.45
C GLY A 189 11.17 -2.75 -4.04
N LYS A 190 10.59 -1.60 -3.70
CA LYS A 190 10.33 -1.20 -2.32
C LYS A 190 8.88 -0.76 -2.09
N GLY A 191 8.53 0.47 -2.48
CA GLY A 191 7.33 1.16 -1.98
C GLY A 191 6.01 0.84 -2.68
N GLY A 192 6.01 0.07 -3.76
CA GLY A 192 4.86 -0.04 -4.66
C GLY A 192 4.57 -1.46 -5.13
N TRP A 193 4.33 -2.42 -4.23
CA TRP A 193 3.96 -3.79 -4.60
C TRP A 193 2.46 -4.03 -4.54
N ILE A 194 1.95 -4.87 -5.44
CA ILE A 194 0.55 -5.30 -5.46
C ILE A 194 0.44 -6.80 -5.70
N TYR A 195 -0.42 -7.46 -4.94
CA TYR A 195 -0.85 -8.83 -5.18
C TYR A 195 -2.25 -8.86 -5.75
N LEU A 196 -2.37 -9.33 -6.99
CA LEU A 196 -3.64 -9.44 -7.68
C LEU A 196 -3.62 -10.67 -8.58
N LEU A 197 -4.74 -11.40 -8.64
CA LEU A 197 -4.90 -12.59 -9.51
C LEU A 197 -3.81 -13.67 -9.32
N GLY A 198 -3.25 -13.78 -8.11
CA GLY A 198 -2.28 -14.83 -7.78
C GLY A 198 -0.82 -14.46 -8.05
N ILE A 199 -0.54 -13.22 -8.43
CA ILE A 199 0.81 -12.74 -8.73
C ILE A 199 1.14 -11.47 -7.94
N TRP A 200 2.40 -11.35 -7.53
CA TRP A 200 2.99 -10.10 -7.05
C TRP A 200 3.62 -9.35 -8.22
N GLU A 201 3.43 -8.04 -8.26
CA GLU A 201 3.99 -7.17 -9.29
C GLU A 201 4.23 -5.76 -8.70
N GLU A 202 5.15 -5.00 -9.31
CA GLU A 202 5.27 -3.58 -8.97
C GLU A 202 4.13 -2.79 -9.63
N ILE A 203 3.49 -1.88 -8.88
CA ILE A 203 2.41 -1.06 -9.44
C ILE A 203 2.89 -0.14 -10.58
N GLY A 204 4.19 0.17 -10.60
CA GLY A 204 4.88 0.80 -11.73
C GLY A 204 4.72 0.05 -13.05
N ALA A 205 4.71 -1.30 -13.02
CA ALA A 205 4.54 -2.11 -14.23
C ALA A 205 3.13 -1.98 -14.84
N ILE A 206 2.14 -1.56 -14.04
CA ILE A 206 0.77 -1.32 -14.48
C ILE A 206 0.42 0.17 -14.60
N GLY A 207 1.43 1.04 -14.59
CA GLY A 207 1.31 2.45 -14.99
C GLY A 207 1.21 3.46 -13.84
N TYR A 208 1.37 3.05 -12.59
CA TYR A 208 1.34 3.96 -11.44
C TYR A 208 2.73 4.16 -10.86
N ASN A 209 3.18 5.41 -10.76
CA ASN A 209 4.50 5.75 -10.24
C ASN A 209 4.39 6.30 -8.81
N VAL A 210 3.79 5.54 -7.90
CA VAL A 210 3.47 5.95 -6.53
C VAL A 210 4.01 4.97 -5.51
N ASN A 211 4.28 5.43 -4.29
CA ASN A 211 4.50 4.59 -3.11
C ASN A 211 3.21 4.49 -2.30
N TRP A 212 2.99 3.32 -1.71
CA TRP A 212 1.88 3.14 -0.79
C TRP A 212 2.12 3.88 0.51
N ASN A 213 1.06 4.50 1.02
CA ASN A 213 1.03 5.08 2.35
C ASN A 213 0.90 3.98 3.41
N ILE A 214 1.96 3.20 3.59
CA ILE A 214 2.10 2.14 4.60
C ILE A 214 3.37 2.42 5.39
N TRP A 215 3.24 2.59 6.71
CA TRP A 215 4.37 2.84 7.61
C TRP A 215 4.42 1.75 8.68
N VAL A 216 5.63 1.46 9.15
CA VAL A 216 5.85 0.55 10.28
C VAL A 216 6.44 1.28 11.46
N LYS A 217 5.85 1.14 12.64
CA LYS A 217 6.42 1.67 13.89
C LYS A 217 7.39 0.68 14.47
N LEU A 218 8.62 1.15 14.69
CA LEU A 218 9.69 0.44 15.34
C LEU A 218 9.64 0.64 16.85
N LYS A 219 9.98 -0.41 17.58
CA LYS A 219 10.12 -0.38 19.03
C LYS A 219 11.40 -1.09 19.43
N ALA A 220 12.24 -0.40 20.20
CA ALA A 220 13.43 -0.99 20.78
C ALA A 220 13.07 -2.22 21.64
N PRO A 221 13.95 -3.22 21.73
CA PRO A 221 13.77 -4.32 22.67
C PRO A 221 13.62 -3.74 24.08
N SER A 222 12.65 -4.25 24.85
CA SER A 222 12.52 -3.86 26.26
C SER A 222 13.79 -4.27 27.00
N ASP A 223 14.29 -3.39 27.88
CA ASP A 223 15.38 -3.74 28.79
C ASP A 223 15.05 -5.06 29.52
N PRO A 224 16.04 -5.96 29.72
CA PRO A 224 15.85 -7.14 30.56
C PRO A 224 15.25 -6.72 31.91
N PRO A 225 14.35 -7.51 32.52
CA PRO A 225 13.90 -7.23 33.87
C PRO A 225 15.12 -7.08 34.77
N GLU A 226 15.23 -5.93 35.43
CA GLU A 226 16.31 -5.63 36.36
C GLU A 226 16.40 -6.80 37.35
N LYS A 227 17.58 -7.42 37.42
CA LYS A 227 17.82 -8.56 38.32
C LYS A 227 17.37 -8.12 39.73
N PRO A 228 16.52 -8.89 40.43
CA PRO A 228 16.06 -8.49 41.75
C PRO A 228 17.26 -8.15 42.61
N GLU A 229 17.29 -6.93 43.15
CA GLU A 229 18.31 -6.49 44.07
C GLU A 229 18.40 -7.53 45.19
N THR A 230 19.55 -8.20 45.30
CA THR A 230 19.85 -8.99 46.48
C THR A 230 19.91 -8.01 47.65
N PRO A 231 19.08 -8.17 48.69
CA PRO A 231 19.17 -7.33 49.87
C PRO A 231 20.58 -7.51 50.48
N ASP A 232 21.26 -6.37 50.71
CA ASP A 232 22.48 -6.30 51.52
C ASP A 232 22.24 -6.73 52.97
#